data_AF-A0A679JHV3-F1
#
_entry.id   AF-A0A679JHV3-F1
#
_cell.length_a   1.000
_cell.length_b   1.000
_cell.length_c   1.000
_cell.angle_alpha   90.00
_cell.angle_beta   90.00
_cell.angle_gamma   90.00
#
_symmetry.space_group_name_H-M   'P 1'
#
loop_
_entity.id
_entity.type
_entity.pdbx_description
1 polymer ?
#
loop_
_entity_poly.entity_id
_entity_poly.type
_entity_poly.pdbx_seq_one_letter_code
_entity_poly.pdbx_strand_id
1 'polypeptide(L)'
;MTSGNFYDSVERHFTTFDVQITGHSADAYLRAFTCVEAERRKGVVYLFRSEREVPRLVGSSDILYIGQTKNSFQRRYQQWAAHHATIKRNEHTLAGYGPIRLSTCDYRVFGESLLAAENQLLWWYYANHFEYPPFNYTRAKNPGKVKPKAMPQEAA
;
A
#
# COMPACT_ATOMS: atom_id res chain seq x y z
N MET A 1 20.14 10.71 3.03
CA MET A 1 19.61 9.90 1.91
C MET A 1 18.15 10.23 1.80
N THR A 2 17.76 10.85 0.70
CA THR A 2 16.51 11.63 0.58
C THR A 2 15.30 10.73 0.33
N SER A 3 14.18 11.14 0.94
CA SER A 3 12.87 10.54 0.80
C SER A 3 12.27 10.57 -0.60
N GLY A 4 12.82 11.41 -1.49
CA GLY A 4 12.32 11.61 -2.85
C GLY A 4 12.18 10.31 -3.64
N ASN A 5 13.20 9.47 -3.65
CA ASN A 5 13.26 8.34 -4.59
C ASN A 5 12.23 7.21 -4.30
N PHE A 6 11.85 6.97 -3.04
CA PHE A 6 10.79 6.00 -2.74
C PHE A 6 9.42 6.50 -3.19
N TYR A 7 9.05 7.71 -2.79
CA TYR A 7 7.74 8.27 -3.09
C TYR A 7 7.59 8.59 -4.58
N ASP A 8 8.63 9.08 -5.24
CA ASP A 8 8.64 9.27 -6.70
C ASP A 8 8.41 7.95 -7.42
N SER A 9 9.02 6.86 -6.94
CA SER A 9 8.79 5.53 -7.50
C SER A 9 7.37 5.02 -7.25
N VAL A 10 6.75 5.38 -6.12
CA VAL A 10 5.35 5.05 -5.85
C VAL A 10 4.44 5.81 -6.80
N GLU A 11 4.57 7.14 -6.88
CA GLU A 11 3.74 7.99 -7.73
C GLU A 11 3.88 7.66 -9.23
N ARG A 12 5.07 7.25 -9.66
CA ARG A 12 5.32 6.88 -11.06
C ARG A 12 4.65 5.57 -11.48
N HIS A 13 4.59 4.59 -10.58
CA HIS A 13 4.29 3.21 -10.96
C HIS A 13 2.94 2.68 -10.47
N PHE A 14 2.40 3.24 -9.38
CA PHE A 14 1.11 2.82 -8.87
C PHE A 14 -0.04 3.48 -9.63
N THR A 15 -1.01 2.66 -10.05
CA THR A 15 -2.28 3.13 -10.57
C THR A 15 -3.28 3.22 -9.42
N THR A 16 -3.71 4.44 -9.09
CA THR A 16 -4.74 4.71 -8.09
C THR A 16 -6.12 4.35 -8.62
N PHE A 17 -6.98 3.81 -7.76
CA PHE A 17 -8.38 3.52 -8.10
C PHE A 17 -9.20 4.81 -8.03
N ASP A 18 -10.17 4.96 -8.93
CA ASP A 18 -11.09 6.10 -8.94
C ASP A 18 -12.04 6.08 -7.73
N VAL A 19 -12.31 4.88 -7.18
CA VAL A 19 -13.17 4.70 -6.00
C VAL A 19 -12.34 4.64 -4.72
N GLN A 20 -12.65 5.55 -3.81
CA GLN A 20 -12.06 5.61 -2.46
C GLN A 20 -13.02 5.04 -1.41
N ILE A 21 -12.45 4.60 -0.29
CA ILE A 21 -13.23 4.22 0.90
C ILE A 21 -13.50 5.50 1.69
N THR A 22 -14.73 6.00 1.62
CA THR A 22 -15.12 7.29 2.21
C THR A 22 -15.82 7.16 3.58
N GLY A 23 -16.00 5.94 4.08
CA GLY A 23 -16.71 5.68 5.33
C GLY A 23 -16.44 4.29 5.88
N HIS A 24 -16.86 4.05 7.11
CA HIS A 24 -16.59 2.80 7.83
C HIS A 24 -17.70 1.74 7.68
N SER A 25 -18.51 1.81 6.61
CA SER A 25 -19.58 0.84 6.34
C SER A 25 -19.14 -0.26 5.38
N ALA A 26 -19.76 -1.45 5.47
CA ALA A 26 -19.45 -2.57 4.57
C ALA A 26 -19.60 -2.18 3.09
N ASP A 27 -20.60 -1.38 2.75
CA ASP A 27 -20.85 -0.91 1.38
C ASP A 27 -19.73 0.00 0.86
N ALA A 28 -19.19 0.89 1.70
CA ALA A 28 -18.09 1.76 1.31
C ALA A 28 -16.83 0.96 0.93
N TYR A 29 -16.52 -0.06 1.73
CA TYR A 29 -15.42 -0.99 1.40
C TYR A 29 -15.74 -1.83 0.18
N LEU A 30 -16.94 -2.39 0.09
CA LEU A 30 -17.33 -3.26 -1.01
C LEU A 30 -17.21 -2.52 -2.35
N ARG A 31 -17.75 -1.31 -2.45
CA ARG A 31 -17.64 -0.48 -3.68
C ARG A 31 -16.19 -0.28 -4.12
N ALA A 32 -15.29 0.06 -3.20
CA ALA A 32 -13.88 0.25 -3.51
C ALA A 32 -13.19 -1.08 -3.88
N PHE A 33 -13.57 -2.18 -3.24
CA PHE A 33 -13.00 -3.50 -3.47
C PHE A 33 -13.52 -4.18 -4.74
N THR A 34 -14.63 -3.72 -5.31
CA THR A 34 -15.24 -4.28 -6.52
C THR A 34 -15.28 -3.28 -7.67
N CYS A 35 -14.50 -2.19 -7.61
CA CYS A 35 -14.36 -1.27 -8.74
C CYS A 35 -13.63 -1.94 -9.91
N VAL A 36 -13.72 -1.34 -11.10
CA VAL A 36 -13.14 -1.90 -12.34
C VAL A 36 -11.64 -2.15 -12.19
N GLU A 37 -10.93 -1.25 -11.52
CA GLU A 37 -9.50 -1.32 -11.27
C GLU A 37 -9.13 -2.46 -10.32
N ALA A 38 -10.01 -2.78 -9.36
CA ALA A 38 -9.82 -3.88 -8.42
C ALA A 38 -9.93 -5.26 -9.10
N GLU A 39 -10.68 -5.36 -10.21
CA GLU A 39 -10.82 -6.60 -10.99
C GLU A 39 -9.67 -6.80 -11.99
N ARG A 40 -9.22 -5.70 -12.62
CA ARG A 40 -8.47 -5.70 -13.87
C ARG A 40 -7.11 -6.40 -13.82
N ARG A 41 -6.35 -6.26 -12.73
CA ARG A 41 -4.96 -6.73 -12.64
C ARG A 41 -4.80 -7.88 -11.64
N LYS A 42 -3.94 -8.83 -11.98
CA LYS A 42 -3.53 -9.96 -11.11
C LYS A 42 -2.02 -9.92 -10.95
N GLY A 43 -1.50 -10.49 -9.86
CA GLY A 43 -0.06 -10.43 -9.60
C GLY A 43 0.36 -8.98 -9.35
N VAL A 44 -0.18 -8.40 -8.28
CA VAL A 44 0.05 -7.00 -7.95
C VAL A 44 0.57 -6.84 -6.54
N VAL A 45 1.36 -5.80 -6.34
CA VAL A 45 1.52 -5.13 -5.05
C VAL A 45 0.49 -4.01 -4.97
N TYR A 46 0.01 -3.71 -3.76
CA TYR A 46 -1.02 -2.70 -3.55
C TYR A 46 -0.77 -1.89 -2.29
N LEU A 47 -1.31 -0.67 -2.29
CA LEU A 47 -1.22 0.28 -1.18
C LEU A 47 -2.62 0.64 -0.70
N PHE A 48 -2.75 0.78 0.61
CA PHE A 48 -3.82 1.58 1.22
C PHE A 48 -3.18 2.90 1.62
N ARG A 49 -3.76 4.02 1.19
CA ARG A 49 -3.25 5.37 1.47
C ARG A 49 -4.34 6.25 2.05
N SER A 50 -4.08 6.99 3.11
CA SER A 50 -5.00 8.03 3.57
C SER A 50 -4.97 9.24 2.62
N GLU A 51 -5.98 10.10 2.74
CA GLU A 51 -6.00 11.39 2.05
C GLU A 51 -4.95 12.34 2.64
N ARG A 52 -4.88 12.41 3.98
CA ARG A 52 -3.88 13.21 4.71
C ARG A 52 -2.77 12.32 5.24
N GLU A 53 -1.58 12.89 5.33
CA GLU A 53 -0.43 12.18 5.88
C GLU A 53 -0.59 11.91 7.38
N VAL A 54 -0.09 10.75 7.80
CA VAL A 54 -0.04 10.35 9.20
C VAL A 54 1.40 10.50 9.71
N PRO A 55 1.63 11.09 10.90
CA PRO A 55 2.97 11.21 11.47
C PRO A 55 3.67 9.86 11.60
N ARG A 56 4.99 9.87 11.39
CA ARG A 56 5.87 8.72 11.54
C ARG A 56 6.99 9.01 12.52
N LEU A 57 7.75 7.99 12.90
CA LEU A 57 8.96 8.17 13.70
C LEU A 57 9.93 9.16 13.03
N VAL A 58 10.02 9.11 11.71
CA VAL A 58 10.68 10.13 10.88
C VAL A 58 9.71 10.63 9.80
N GLY A 59 9.43 11.93 9.83
CA GLY A 59 8.56 12.60 8.87
C GLY A 59 7.09 12.16 8.96
N SER A 60 6.44 12.09 7.81
CA SER A 60 5.03 11.75 7.66
C SER A 60 4.85 10.86 6.42
N SER A 61 3.75 10.11 6.37
CA SER A 61 3.41 9.26 5.23
C SER A 61 1.91 9.09 5.13
N ASP A 62 1.37 9.14 3.93
CA ASP A 62 0.00 8.75 3.65
C ASP A 62 -0.17 7.24 3.45
N ILE A 63 0.91 6.46 3.31
CA ILE A 63 0.83 5.01 3.14
C ILE A 63 0.50 4.35 4.50
N LEU A 64 -0.60 3.60 4.50
CA LEU A 64 -1.13 2.90 5.67
C LEU A 64 -0.76 1.41 5.64
N TYR A 65 -0.85 0.79 4.46
CA TYR A 65 -0.59 -0.64 4.25
C TYR A 65 0.09 -0.88 2.92
N ILE A 66 1.05 -1.80 2.91
CA ILE A 66 1.66 -2.38 1.70
C ILE A 66 1.38 -3.88 1.72
N GLY A 67 0.83 -4.41 0.63
CA GLY A 67 0.58 -5.84 0.50
C GLY A 67 0.74 -6.35 -0.93
N GLN A 68 0.57 -7.65 -1.10
CA GLN A 68 0.59 -8.30 -2.42
C GLN A 68 -0.53 -9.33 -2.59
N THR A 69 -0.85 -9.63 -3.85
CA THR A 69 -1.75 -10.73 -4.22
C THR A 69 -1.42 -11.30 -5.60
N LYS A 70 -1.43 -12.65 -5.70
CA LYS A 70 -1.39 -13.34 -7.00
C LYS A 70 -2.71 -13.27 -7.78
N ASN A 71 -3.81 -13.02 -7.07
CA ASN A 71 -5.14 -12.85 -7.65
C ASN A 71 -5.41 -11.37 -7.95
N SER A 72 -6.64 -11.04 -8.38
CA SER A 72 -7.07 -9.65 -8.41
C SER A 72 -7.24 -9.08 -7.02
N PHE A 73 -7.18 -7.74 -6.91
CA PHE A 73 -7.43 -7.04 -5.65
C PHE A 73 -8.85 -7.35 -5.15
N GLN A 74 -9.84 -7.35 -6.04
CA GLN A 74 -11.21 -7.73 -5.73
C GLN A 74 -11.30 -9.13 -5.13
N ARG A 75 -10.71 -10.15 -5.79
CA ARG A 75 -10.75 -11.52 -5.27
C ARG A 75 -10.06 -11.64 -3.91
N ARG A 76 -9.05 -10.81 -3.64
CA ARG A 76 -8.38 -10.75 -2.34
C ARG A 76 -9.30 -10.17 -1.26
N TYR A 77 -10.03 -9.10 -1.55
CA TYR A 77 -10.66 -8.25 -0.52
C TYR A 77 -12.19 -8.23 -0.47
N GLN A 78 -12.92 -8.57 -1.54
CA GLN A 78 -14.39 -8.41 -1.57
C GLN A 78 -15.10 -9.12 -0.42
N GLN A 79 -14.66 -10.33 -0.07
CA GLN A 79 -15.23 -11.14 1.02
C GLN A 79 -14.95 -10.57 2.42
N TRP A 80 -14.00 -9.63 2.52
CA TRP A 80 -13.57 -9.01 3.78
C TRP A 80 -14.08 -7.59 3.96
N ALA A 81 -14.95 -7.09 3.07
CA ALA A 81 -15.48 -5.72 3.13
C ALA A 81 -16.17 -5.43 4.48
N ALA A 82 -17.06 -6.32 4.91
CA ALA A 82 -17.74 -6.20 6.21
C ALA A 82 -16.76 -6.27 7.40
N HIS A 83 -15.72 -7.11 7.31
CA HIS A 83 -14.71 -7.16 8.37
C HIS A 83 -13.89 -5.86 8.44
N HIS A 84 -13.51 -5.27 7.30
CA HIS A 84 -12.73 -4.03 7.30
C HIS A 84 -13.53 -2.84 7.86
N ALA A 85 -14.85 -2.85 7.70
CA ALA A 85 -15.76 -1.87 8.28
C ALA A 85 -15.78 -1.90 9.82
N THR A 86 -15.53 -3.05 10.45
CA THR A 86 -15.56 -3.18 11.93
C THR A 86 -14.21 -2.91 12.60
N ILE A 87 -13.13 -2.73 11.84
CA ILE A 87 -11.80 -2.46 12.39
C ILE A 87 -11.73 -1.00 12.87
N LYS A 88 -11.70 -0.80 14.20
CA LYS A 88 -11.60 0.53 14.85
C LYS A 88 -10.46 1.40 14.33
N ARG A 89 -9.31 0.81 13.99
CA ARG A 89 -8.17 1.54 13.42
C ARG A 89 -8.53 2.18 12.07
N ASN A 90 -9.34 1.52 11.25
CA ASN A 90 -9.75 2.09 9.97
C ASN A 90 -10.77 3.22 10.18
N GLU A 91 -11.70 3.06 11.12
CA GLU A 91 -12.61 4.14 11.55
C GLU A 91 -11.84 5.38 12.01
N HIS A 92 -10.88 5.19 12.92
CA HIS A 92 -10.01 6.27 13.40
C HIS A 92 -9.24 6.94 12.25
N THR A 93 -8.77 6.14 11.28
CA THR A 93 -8.05 6.67 10.11
C THR A 93 -8.94 7.53 9.23
N LEU A 94 -10.17 7.08 8.95
CA LEU A 94 -11.13 7.84 8.15
C LEU A 94 -11.50 9.16 8.83
N ALA A 95 -11.74 9.15 10.13
CA ALA A 95 -12.05 10.36 10.90
C ALA A 95 -10.86 11.32 11.00
N GLY A 96 -9.66 10.80 11.26
CA GLY A 96 -8.46 11.59 11.54
C GLY A 96 -7.70 12.05 10.31
N TYR A 97 -7.73 11.27 9.23
CA TYR A 97 -6.85 11.44 8.06
C TYR A 97 -7.60 11.38 6.72
N GLY A 98 -8.93 11.29 6.74
CA GLY A 98 -9.77 11.34 5.54
C GLY A 98 -9.91 10.00 4.81
N PRO A 99 -10.54 10.00 3.62
CA PRO A 99 -10.79 8.80 2.83
C PRO A 99 -9.54 7.96 2.56
N ILE A 100 -9.73 6.65 2.40
CA ILE A 100 -8.64 5.73 2.05
C ILE A 100 -8.66 5.45 0.55
N ARG A 101 -7.58 5.84 -0.12
CA ARG A 101 -7.26 5.54 -1.51
C ARG A 101 -6.60 4.18 -1.63
N LEU A 102 -6.94 3.48 -2.70
CA LEU A 102 -6.34 2.19 -3.06
C LEU A 102 -5.55 2.37 -4.34
N SER A 103 -4.44 1.65 -4.46
CA SER A 103 -3.63 1.66 -5.68
C SER A 103 -2.95 0.31 -5.88
N THR A 104 -2.64 -0.01 -7.14
CA THR A 104 -1.96 -1.25 -7.50
C THR A 104 -0.83 -1.01 -8.48
N CYS A 105 0.20 -1.85 -8.41
CA CYS A 105 1.28 -1.92 -9.38
C CYS A 105 1.57 -3.39 -9.70
N ASP A 106 1.97 -3.66 -10.94
CA ASP A 106 2.52 -4.97 -11.30
C ASP A 106 3.76 -5.27 -10.45
N TYR A 107 3.82 -6.46 -9.85
CA TYR A 107 4.91 -6.79 -8.91
C TYR A 107 6.29 -6.78 -9.59
N ARG A 108 6.35 -7.04 -10.91
CA ARG A 108 7.59 -7.16 -11.68
C ARG A 108 8.38 -5.86 -11.74
N VAL A 109 7.72 -4.73 -11.47
CA VAL A 109 8.38 -3.42 -11.33
C VAL A 109 9.38 -3.43 -10.16
N PHE A 110 9.04 -4.08 -9.06
CA PHE A 110 9.80 -4.02 -7.81
C PHE A 110 10.54 -5.32 -7.45
N GLY A 111 10.17 -6.46 -8.03
CA GLY A 111 10.85 -7.72 -7.73
C GLY A 111 10.51 -8.86 -8.68
N GLU A 112 11.32 -9.91 -8.63
CA GLU A 112 11.16 -11.12 -9.47
C GLU A 112 10.02 -12.04 -8.97
N SER A 113 9.49 -11.77 -7.78
CA SER A 113 8.32 -12.45 -7.22
C SER A 113 7.48 -11.46 -6.42
N LEU A 114 6.22 -11.80 -6.16
CA LEU A 114 5.33 -11.02 -5.31
C LEU A 114 5.93 -10.73 -3.93
N LEU A 115 6.55 -11.74 -3.32
CA LEU A 115 7.18 -11.60 -2.01
C LEU A 115 8.41 -10.69 -2.08
N ALA A 116 9.22 -10.80 -3.14
CA ALA A 116 10.37 -9.92 -3.33
C ALA A 116 9.93 -8.45 -3.53
N ALA A 117 8.87 -8.22 -4.31
CA ALA A 117 8.32 -6.90 -4.55
C ALA A 117 7.74 -6.26 -3.29
N GLU A 118 6.95 -7.00 -2.50
CA GLU A 118 6.40 -6.54 -1.22
C GLU A 118 7.52 -6.21 -0.23
N ASN A 119 8.52 -7.10 -0.09
CA ASN A 119 9.66 -6.88 0.80
C ASN A 119 10.50 -5.67 0.37
N GLN A 120 10.69 -5.45 -0.94
CA GLN A 120 11.41 -4.30 -1.46
C GLN A 120 10.73 -2.99 -1.07
N LEU A 121 9.42 -2.89 -1.26
CA LEU A 121 8.64 -1.71 -0.91
C LEU A 121 8.59 -1.47 0.60
N LEU A 122 8.41 -2.53 1.39
CA LEU A 122 8.46 -2.45 2.85
C LEU A 122 9.84 -1.99 3.36
N TRP A 123 10.91 -2.45 2.74
CA TRP A 123 12.27 -2.03 3.10
C TRP A 123 12.52 -0.57 2.72
N TRP A 124 12.11 -0.12 1.53
CA TRP A 124 12.20 1.29 1.15
C TRP A 124 11.39 2.18 2.09
N TYR A 125 10.17 1.79 2.43
CA TYR A 125 9.36 2.50 3.41
C TYR A 125 10.10 2.58 4.77
N TYR A 126 10.62 1.46 5.26
CA TYR A 126 11.34 1.40 6.52
C TYR A 126 12.61 2.26 6.52
N ALA A 127 13.35 2.28 5.42
CA ALA A 127 14.54 3.12 5.29
C ALA A 127 14.23 4.63 5.38
N ASN A 128 13.00 5.03 5.05
CA ASN A 128 12.54 6.42 5.08
C ASN A 128 11.94 6.84 6.42
N HIS A 129 11.24 5.92 7.10
CA HIS A 129 10.45 6.24 8.29
C HIS A 129 10.95 5.56 9.57
N PHE A 130 11.91 4.64 9.47
CA PHE A 130 12.40 3.77 10.56
C PHE A 130 11.33 2.95 11.29
N GLU A 131 10.18 2.78 10.63
CA GLU A 131 9.09 1.91 11.05
C GLU A 131 8.36 1.36 9.81
N TYR A 132 7.50 0.36 10.00
CA TYR A 132 6.64 -0.15 8.93
C TYR A 132 5.34 0.67 8.81
N PRO A 133 4.59 0.58 7.70
CA PRO A 133 3.30 1.23 7.60
C PRO A 133 2.39 0.79 8.77
N PRO A 134 1.55 1.68 9.31
CA PRO A 134 0.83 1.45 10.57
C PRO A 134 -0.12 0.25 10.52
N PHE A 135 -0.49 -0.24 9.33
CA PHE A 135 -1.39 -1.37 9.17
C PHE A 135 -0.64 -2.69 8.87
N ASN A 136 0.68 -2.65 8.69
CA ASN A 136 1.52 -3.82 8.46
C ASN A 136 1.96 -4.44 9.80
N TYR A 137 1.22 -5.43 10.28
CA TYR A 137 1.55 -6.15 11.53
C TYR A 137 2.67 -7.19 11.39
N THR A 138 2.95 -7.64 10.16
CA THR A 138 4.02 -8.62 9.88
C THR A 138 5.24 -7.89 9.31
N ARG A 139 6.38 -8.02 9.98
CA ARG A 139 7.68 -7.52 9.49
C ARG A 139 8.07 -8.28 8.22
N ALA A 140 8.83 -7.63 7.32
CA ALA A 140 9.42 -8.29 6.16
C ALA A 140 10.22 -9.52 6.61
N LYS A 141 9.95 -10.70 6.03
CA LYS A 141 10.73 -11.91 6.30
C LYS A 141 12.06 -11.78 5.54
N ASN A 142 13.12 -11.41 6.24
CA ASN A 142 14.52 -11.35 5.78
C ASN A 142 14.93 -10.12 4.94
N PRO A 143 14.99 -8.91 5.53
CA PRO A 143 15.59 -7.74 4.86
C PRO A 143 17.09 -7.91 4.52
N GLY A 144 17.79 -8.88 5.12
CA GLY A 144 19.23 -9.08 4.94
C GLY A 144 19.67 -10.16 3.91
N LYS A 145 18.75 -10.92 3.30
CA LYS A 145 19.10 -12.00 2.34
C LYS A 145 18.73 -11.72 0.90
N VAL A 146 17.82 -10.78 0.65
CA VAL A 146 17.56 -10.26 -0.69
C VAL A 146 18.31 -8.94 -0.74
N LYS A 147 19.36 -8.82 -1.56
CA LYS A 147 19.92 -7.49 -1.82
C LYS A 147 18.79 -6.66 -2.41
N PRO A 148 18.32 -5.60 -1.72
CA PRO A 148 17.35 -4.71 -2.34
C PRO A 148 17.94 -4.25 -3.67
N LYS A 149 17.12 -4.19 -4.72
CA LYS A 149 17.52 -3.44 -5.91
C LYS A 149 17.91 -2.05 -5.43
N ALA A 150 19.07 -1.58 -5.89
CA ALA A 150 19.48 -0.21 -5.63
C ALA A 150 18.31 0.69 -6.03
N MET A 151 17.94 1.61 -5.14
CA MET A 151 16.95 2.63 -5.49
C MET A 151 17.42 3.32 -6.78
N PRO A 152 16.56 3.53 -7.79
CA PRO A 152 16.97 4.14 -9.05
C PRO A 152 17.66 5.48 -8.77
N GLN A 153 18.95 5.63 -9.08
CA GLN A 153 19.63 6.91 -8.88
C GLN A 153 19.01 7.96 -9.81
N GLU A 154 18.88 9.19 -9.31
CA GLU A 154 18.46 10.34 -10.11
C GLU A 154 19.31 10.41 -11.38
N ALA A 155 18.67 10.48 -12.54
CA ALA A 155 19.33 11.06 -13.71
C ALA A 155 19.44 12.55 -13.40
N ALA A 156 20.67 13.01 -13.21
CA ALA A 156 21.02 14.41 -12.98
C ALA A 156 20.55 15.32 -14.12
#